data_AF-A0A957EGR6-F1
#
_entry.id   AF-A0A957EGR6-F1
#
_cell.length_a   1.000
_cell.length_b   1.000
_cell.length_c   1.000
_cell.angle_alpha   90.00
_cell.angle_beta   90.00
_cell.angle_gamma   90.00
#
_symmetry.space_group_name_H-M   'P 1'
#
loop_
_entity.id
_entity.type
_entity.pdbx_description
1 polymer ?
#
loop_
_entity_poly.entity_id
_entity_poly.type
_entity_poly.pdbx_seq_one_letter_code
_entity_poly.pdbx_strand_id
1 'polypeptide(L)'
;YNKTIITTLLREKYGFDDVVCTDWGLITDLHMGDVLWPARAWGVERLSEAERVLKVLDAGVDQFGGESCPNYVLELVASGQLSEARIDQSVRRLLKQKFELGLFDDPFVDEARVPEVFGSAQSAAAGLASQSRAMTLLKNSNNVLPLQGQPKILVKNMDGEVAANYAQVVDSPEAADFAILRLDTPWVPVDTKNQFALGFHHGDLDFKEEAKAEILALCKKVPTIVVIYLDRPAVIPEISAAAYALLADFGASDTAVLNTLFGKAQPEGKLPFELPSSMDAVRAQRTDVPRDSKDPLYPFGFGLRY
;
A
#
# COMPACT_ATOMS: atom_id res chain seq x y z
N TYR A 1 -14.91 -18.21 -3.93
CA TYR A 1 -15.96 -19.27 -3.85
C TYR A 1 -17.32 -18.81 -3.28
N ASN A 2 -17.49 -17.57 -2.83
CA ASN A 2 -18.71 -17.15 -2.12
C ASN A 2 -19.81 -16.68 -3.09
N LYS A 3 -20.78 -17.57 -3.39
CA LYS A 3 -21.91 -17.28 -4.29
C LYS A 3 -22.83 -16.18 -3.78
N THR A 4 -23.02 -16.07 -2.46
CA THR A 4 -23.84 -15.02 -1.86
C THR A 4 -23.26 -13.64 -2.16
N ILE A 5 -21.94 -13.47 -2.05
CA ILE A 5 -21.30 -12.20 -2.37
C ILE A 5 -21.29 -11.95 -3.89
N ILE A 6 -20.82 -12.93 -4.67
CA ILE A 6 -20.55 -12.72 -6.10
C ILE A 6 -21.84 -12.70 -6.92
N THR A 7 -22.78 -13.61 -6.68
CA THR A 7 -24.05 -13.65 -7.44
C THR A 7 -25.12 -12.81 -6.74
N THR A 8 -25.46 -13.13 -5.49
CA THR A 8 -26.64 -12.51 -4.86
C THR A 8 -26.44 -11.02 -4.56
N LEU A 9 -25.28 -10.62 -4.04
CA LEU A 9 -25.02 -9.21 -3.79
C LEU A 9 -24.56 -8.48 -5.05
N LEU A 10 -23.45 -8.88 -5.65
CA LEU A 10 -22.84 -8.13 -6.75
C LEU A 10 -23.69 -8.15 -8.03
N ARG A 11 -24.14 -9.31 -8.49
CA ARG A 11 -24.92 -9.41 -9.75
C ARG A 11 -26.40 -9.11 -9.57
N GLU A 12 -27.07 -9.78 -8.65
CA GLU A 12 -28.54 -9.69 -8.50
C GLU A 12 -28.95 -8.38 -7.81
N LYS A 13 -28.35 -8.05 -6.66
CA LYS A 13 -28.73 -6.83 -5.91
C LYS A 13 -28.14 -5.55 -6.52
N TYR A 14 -26.86 -5.55 -6.89
CA TYR A 14 -26.18 -4.34 -7.40
C TYR A 14 -26.12 -4.26 -8.93
N GLY A 15 -26.60 -5.28 -9.66
CA GLY A 15 -26.76 -5.22 -11.11
C GLY A 15 -25.45 -5.29 -11.91
N PHE A 16 -24.35 -5.76 -11.30
CA PHE A 16 -23.08 -5.89 -12.02
C PHE A 16 -23.13 -7.04 -13.03
N ASP A 17 -22.98 -6.73 -14.33
CA ASP A 17 -23.07 -7.72 -15.41
C ASP A 17 -21.77 -7.89 -16.22
N ASP A 18 -20.66 -7.31 -15.76
CA ASP A 18 -19.36 -7.49 -16.40
C ASP A 18 -18.55 -8.64 -15.77
N VAL A 19 -17.29 -8.74 -16.18
CA VAL A 19 -16.36 -9.83 -15.87
C VAL A 19 -15.97 -9.81 -14.39
N VAL A 20 -16.13 -10.95 -13.73
CA VAL A 20 -15.50 -11.23 -12.43
C VAL A 20 -14.30 -12.16 -12.66
N CYS A 21 -13.11 -11.67 -12.38
CA CYS A 21 -11.87 -12.45 -12.42
C CYS A 21 -11.43 -12.82 -10.99
N THR A 22 -10.92 -14.04 -10.79
CA THR A 22 -10.31 -14.39 -9.50
C THR A 22 -8.96 -13.69 -9.30
N ASP A 23 -8.56 -13.57 -8.03
CA ASP A 23 -7.15 -13.42 -7.70
C ASP A 23 -6.37 -14.72 -7.99
N TRP A 24 -5.06 -14.67 -7.80
CA TRP A 24 -4.12 -15.73 -8.16
C TRP A 24 -4.08 -16.86 -7.14
N GLY A 25 -3.82 -18.09 -7.62
CA GLY A 25 -3.54 -19.25 -6.79
C GLY A 25 -4.73 -19.71 -5.95
N LEU A 26 -5.94 -19.64 -6.49
CA LEU A 26 -7.12 -20.19 -5.83
C LEU A 26 -7.31 -21.68 -6.15
N ILE A 27 -6.94 -22.13 -7.35
CA ILE A 27 -7.22 -23.49 -7.78
C ILE A 27 -6.03 -24.40 -7.47
N THR A 28 -4.83 -23.99 -7.90
CA THR A 28 -3.62 -24.80 -7.88
C THR A 28 -2.59 -24.31 -6.87
N ASP A 29 -1.75 -25.24 -6.40
CA ASP A 29 -0.63 -24.91 -5.52
C ASP A 29 0.53 -24.29 -6.33
N LEU A 30 1.12 -23.21 -5.81
CA LEU A 30 2.25 -22.56 -6.45
C LEU A 30 3.58 -23.14 -5.94
N HIS A 31 4.44 -23.57 -6.85
CA HIS A 31 5.77 -24.08 -6.53
C HIS A 31 6.82 -22.99 -6.77
N MET A 32 7.47 -22.53 -5.70
CA MET A 32 8.50 -21.50 -5.72
C MET A 32 9.85 -22.09 -5.29
N GLY A 33 10.48 -22.84 -6.20
CA GLY A 33 11.66 -23.66 -5.87
C GLY A 33 11.28 -24.77 -4.89
N ASP A 34 11.98 -24.84 -3.76
CA ASP A 34 11.71 -25.83 -2.69
C ASP A 34 10.49 -25.48 -1.81
N VAL A 35 9.84 -24.34 -2.06
CA VAL A 35 8.69 -23.88 -1.29
C VAL A 35 7.41 -24.21 -2.04
N LEU A 36 6.61 -25.11 -1.48
CA LEU A 36 5.22 -25.29 -1.88
C LEU A 36 4.37 -24.22 -1.18
N TRP A 37 3.69 -23.40 -1.97
CA TRP A 37 2.74 -22.42 -1.47
C TRP A 37 1.32 -22.85 -1.86
N PRO A 38 0.55 -23.49 -0.96
CA PRO A 38 -0.71 -24.18 -1.29
C PRO A 38 -1.76 -23.26 -1.94
N ALA A 39 -2.78 -23.76 -2.62
CA ALA A 39 -3.87 -22.91 -3.10
C ALA A 39 -4.54 -22.14 -1.93
N ARG A 40 -4.95 -20.89 -2.14
CA ARG A 40 -5.76 -20.11 -1.19
C ARG A 40 -7.23 -20.54 -1.24
N ALA A 41 -7.44 -21.85 -1.26
CA ALA A 41 -8.73 -22.53 -1.32
C ALA A 41 -9.47 -22.48 0.03
N TRP A 42 -9.44 -21.34 0.71
CA TRP A 42 -9.92 -21.19 2.08
C TRP A 42 -11.38 -21.60 2.24
N GLY A 43 -11.64 -22.52 3.16
CA GLY A 43 -12.95 -23.12 3.43
C GLY A 43 -13.38 -24.25 2.47
N VAL A 44 -12.55 -24.57 1.47
CA VAL A 44 -12.77 -25.63 0.48
C VAL A 44 -11.49 -26.42 0.16
N GLU A 45 -10.55 -26.44 1.10
CA GLU A 45 -9.21 -27.02 0.94
C GLU A 45 -9.28 -28.50 0.55
N ARG A 46 -10.31 -29.21 1.02
CA ARG A 46 -10.57 -30.63 0.74
C ARG A 46 -11.07 -30.92 -0.67
N LEU A 47 -11.55 -29.91 -1.40
CA LEU A 47 -12.02 -30.09 -2.76
C LEU A 47 -10.84 -30.32 -3.70
N SER A 48 -11.02 -31.20 -4.67
CA SER A 48 -10.13 -31.34 -5.82
C SER A 48 -10.10 -30.05 -6.64
N GLU A 49 -9.09 -29.92 -7.50
CA GLU A 49 -8.94 -28.76 -8.38
C GLU A 49 -10.14 -28.59 -9.33
N ALA A 50 -10.67 -29.69 -9.88
CA ALA A 50 -11.89 -29.68 -10.69
C ALA A 50 -13.12 -29.20 -9.89
N GLU A 51 -13.31 -29.71 -8.66
CA GLU A 51 -14.40 -29.25 -7.80
C GLU A 51 -14.25 -27.77 -7.40
N ARG A 52 -13.01 -27.29 -7.22
CA ARG A 52 -12.72 -25.86 -7.00
C ARG A 52 -13.10 -25.01 -8.22
N VAL A 53 -12.73 -25.45 -9.43
CA VAL A 53 -13.11 -24.79 -10.69
C VAL A 53 -14.63 -24.71 -10.82
N LEU A 54 -15.33 -25.83 -10.63
CA LEU A 54 -16.79 -25.87 -10.67
C LEU A 54 -17.39 -24.88 -9.68
N LYS A 55 -16.94 -24.90 -8.42
CA LYS A 55 -17.45 -24.03 -7.37
C LYS A 55 -17.20 -22.54 -7.64
N VAL A 56 -16.08 -22.19 -8.28
CA VAL A 56 -15.78 -20.81 -8.69
C VAL A 56 -16.73 -20.33 -9.79
N LEU A 57 -16.95 -21.16 -10.82
CA LEU A 57 -17.87 -20.85 -11.91
C LEU A 57 -19.32 -20.77 -11.40
N ASP A 58 -19.74 -21.69 -10.54
CA ASP A 58 -21.07 -21.70 -9.91
C ASP A 58 -21.31 -20.50 -9.00
N ALA A 59 -20.25 -19.97 -8.39
CA ALA A 59 -20.31 -18.74 -7.61
C ALA A 59 -20.52 -17.50 -8.48
N GLY A 60 -20.38 -17.61 -9.81
CA GLY A 60 -20.62 -16.51 -10.75
C GLY A 60 -19.34 -15.83 -11.26
N VAL A 61 -18.17 -16.43 -11.07
CA VAL A 61 -16.89 -15.94 -11.63
C VAL A 61 -16.79 -16.29 -13.12
N ASP A 62 -16.18 -15.42 -13.92
CA ASP A 62 -16.08 -15.59 -15.38
C ASP A 62 -14.66 -15.98 -15.83
N GLN A 63 -13.63 -15.59 -15.08
CA GLN A 63 -12.22 -15.81 -15.43
C GLN A 63 -11.38 -16.19 -14.21
N PHE A 64 -10.37 -17.04 -14.42
CA PHE A 64 -9.38 -17.40 -13.40
C PHE A 64 -8.10 -16.59 -13.60
N GLY A 65 -7.66 -15.86 -12.57
CA GLY A 65 -6.41 -15.12 -12.55
C GLY A 65 -5.22 -16.03 -12.23
N GLY A 66 -4.15 -15.95 -13.02
CA GLY A 66 -2.90 -16.68 -12.77
C GLY A 66 -2.97 -18.21 -12.94
N GLU A 67 -4.08 -18.75 -13.47
CA GLU A 67 -4.30 -20.19 -13.64
C GLU A 67 -4.22 -20.60 -15.11
N SER A 68 -3.73 -21.81 -15.38
CA SER A 68 -3.66 -22.40 -16.73
C SER A 68 -4.19 -23.84 -16.75
N CYS A 69 -5.45 -24.01 -16.33
CA CYS A 69 -6.08 -25.32 -16.12
C CYS A 69 -7.39 -25.55 -16.92
N PRO A 70 -7.40 -25.33 -18.25
CA PRO A 70 -8.62 -25.48 -19.07
C PRO A 70 -9.15 -26.93 -19.10
N ASN A 71 -8.29 -27.91 -18.83
CA ASN A 71 -8.64 -29.33 -18.76
C ASN A 71 -9.77 -29.61 -17.75
N TYR A 72 -9.78 -28.94 -16.60
CA TYR A 72 -10.84 -29.13 -15.60
C TYR A 72 -12.19 -28.61 -16.09
N VAL A 73 -12.21 -27.51 -16.83
CA VAL A 73 -13.45 -27.01 -17.45
C VAL A 73 -13.97 -28.02 -18.46
N LEU A 74 -13.10 -28.55 -19.32
CA LEU A 74 -13.47 -29.56 -20.32
C LEU A 74 -14.02 -30.84 -19.67
N GLU A 75 -13.37 -31.33 -18.61
CA GLU A 75 -13.83 -32.49 -17.84
C GLU A 75 -15.21 -32.26 -17.23
N LEU A 76 -15.44 -31.09 -16.61
CA LEU A 76 -16.71 -30.75 -15.99
C LEU A 76 -17.85 -30.63 -17.00
N VAL A 77 -17.57 -30.10 -18.20
CA VAL A 77 -18.55 -30.05 -19.31
C VAL A 77 -18.84 -31.45 -19.84
N ALA A 78 -17.80 -32.26 -20.10
CA ALA A 78 -17.95 -33.62 -20.62
C ALA A 78 -18.71 -34.54 -19.65
N SER A 79 -18.51 -34.36 -18.34
CA SER A 79 -19.24 -35.09 -17.29
C SER A 79 -20.65 -34.54 -17.02
N GLY A 80 -21.03 -33.40 -17.63
CA GLY A 80 -22.34 -32.77 -17.45
C GLY A 80 -22.50 -31.98 -16.15
N GLN A 81 -21.45 -31.86 -15.34
CA GLN A 81 -21.47 -31.08 -14.09
C GLN A 81 -21.47 -29.56 -14.34
N LEU A 82 -20.96 -29.13 -15.50
CA LEU A 82 -20.94 -27.74 -15.94
C LEU A 82 -21.64 -27.61 -17.30
N SER A 83 -22.65 -26.75 -17.38
CA SER A 83 -23.38 -26.53 -18.65
C SER A 83 -22.62 -25.60 -19.60
N GLU A 84 -22.72 -25.86 -20.91
CA GLU A 84 -22.20 -24.94 -21.93
C GLU A 84 -22.83 -23.55 -21.81
N ALA A 85 -24.13 -23.46 -21.50
CA ALA A 85 -24.82 -22.19 -21.28
C ALA A 85 -24.17 -21.34 -20.16
N ARG A 86 -23.64 -21.99 -19.12
CA ARG A 86 -22.89 -21.28 -18.07
C ARG A 86 -21.56 -20.75 -18.59
N ILE A 87 -20.88 -21.50 -19.47
CA ILE A 87 -19.65 -21.04 -20.15
C ILE A 87 -19.95 -19.86 -21.09
N ASP A 88 -21.00 -19.98 -21.90
CA ASP A 88 -21.42 -18.92 -22.83
C ASP A 88 -21.69 -17.59 -22.13
N GLN A 89 -22.23 -17.64 -20.91
CA GLN A 89 -22.41 -16.44 -20.10
C GLN A 89 -21.08 -15.73 -19.80
N SER A 90 -20.05 -16.47 -19.36
CA SER A 90 -18.72 -15.92 -19.10
C SER A 90 -18.08 -15.40 -20.39
N VAL A 91 -18.14 -16.20 -21.46
CA VAL A 91 -17.57 -15.85 -22.78
C VAL A 91 -18.20 -14.57 -23.32
N ARG A 92 -19.52 -14.41 -23.22
CA ARG A 92 -20.22 -13.19 -23.67
C ARG A 92 -19.70 -11.94 -22.95
N ARG A 93 -19.49 -12.00 -21.64
CA ARG A 93 -18.94 -10.88 -20.85
C ARG A 93 -17.52 -10.53 -21.25
N LEU A 94 -16.67 -11.55 -21.42
CA LEU A 94 -15.29 -11.39 -21.87
C LEU A 94 -15.24 -10.77 -23.28
N LEU A 95 -16.05 -11.27 -24.22
CA LEU A 95 -16.10 -10.74 -25.58
C LEU A 95 -16.66 -9.33 -25.62
N LYS A 96 -17.71 -9.03 -24.85
CA LYS A 96 -18.27 -7.66 -24.72
C LYS A 96 -17.17 -6.65 -24.37
N GLN A 97 -16.38 -6.91 -23.32
CA GLN A 97 -15.29 -6.02 -22.92
C GLN A 97 -14.24 -5.86 -24.03
N LYS A 98 -13.90 -6.94 -24.75
CA LYS A 98 -12.97 -6.85 -25.90
C LYS A 98 -13.52 -6.00 -27.05
N PHE A 99 -14.82 -6.07 -27.33
CA PHE A 99 -15.47 -5.18 -28.30
C PHE A 99 -15.50 -3.73 -27.83
N GLU A 100 -15.86 -3.47 -26.57
CA GLU A 100 -15.91 -2.12 -25.99
C GLU A 100 -14.53 -1.44 -25.97
N LEU A 101 -13.47 -2.21 -25.77
CA LEU A 101 -12.08 -1.73 -25.83
C LEU A 101 -11.56 -1.58 -27.28
N GLY A 102 -12.35 -1.92 -28.30
CA GLY A 102 -11.95 -1.83 -29.71
C GLY A 102 -10.91 -2.87 -30.13
N LEU A 103 -10.68 -3.93 -29.35
CA LEU A 103 -9.62 -4.92 -29.62
C LEU A 103 -9.89 -5.78 -30.87
N PHE A 104 -11.11 -5.75 -31.42
CA PHE A 104 -11.41 -6.39 -32.71
C PHE A 104 -11.13 -5.47 -33.90
N ASP A 105 -11.06 -4.15 -33.68
CA ASP A 105 -10.84 -3.15 -34.71
C ASP A 105 -9.36 -2.74 -34.78
N ASP A 106 -8.74 -2.49 -33.61
CA ASP A 106 -7.34 -2.08 -33.48
C ASP A 106 -6.69 -2.75 -32.24
N PRO A 107 -6.19 -3.99 -32.36
CA PRO A 107 -5.70 -4.78 -31.24
C PRO A 107 -4.29 -4.40 -30.74
N PHE A 108 -3.53 -3.61 -31.50
CA PHE A 108 -2.10 -3.40 -31.24
C PHE A 108 -1.79 -1.95 -30.87
N VAL A 109 -0.71 -1.74 -30.12
CA VAL A 109 -0.19 -0.41 -29.79
C VAL A 109 1.01 -0.08 -30.66
N ASP A 110 1.25 1.21 -30.91
CA ASP A 110 2.45 1.68 -31.59
C ASP A 110 3.62 1.83 -30.60
N GLU A 111 4.53 0.87 -30.61
CA GLU A 111 5.72 0.85 -29.75
C GLU A 111 6.68 2.03 -30.01
N ALA A 112 6.64 2.64 -31.20
CA ALA A 112 7.51 3.78 -31.51
C ALA A 112 7.18 5.02 -30.66
N ARG A 113 5.98 5.07 -30.06
CA ARG A 113 5.51 6.17 -29.19
C ARG A 113 5.97 6.07 -27.75
N VAL A 114 6.60 4.96 -27.34
CA VAL A 114 7.07 4.76 -25.96
C VAL A 114 7.90 5.96 -25.44
N PRO A 115 8.86 6.52 -26.19
CA PRO A 115 9.65 7.67 -25.72
C PRO A 115 8.83 8.96 -25.51
N GLU A 116 7.66 9.08 -26.14
CA GLU A 116 6.78 10.25 -26.00
C GLU A 116 5.91 10.15 -24.74
N VAL A 117 5.53 8.92 -24.37
CA VAL A 117 4.57 8.65 -23.29
C VAL A 117 5.28 8.34 -21.97
N PHE A 118 6.33 7.53 -22.01
CA PHE A 118 7.02 7.04 -20.83
C PHE A 118 8.09 8.04 -20.35
N GLY A 119 8.11 8.30 -19.04
CA GLY A 119 9.16 9.13 -18.43
C GLY A 119 9.14 10.61 -18.82
N SER A 120 8.00 11.13 -19.32
CA SER A 120 7.91 12.54 -19.70
C SER A 120 8.12 13.48 -18.50
N ALA A 121 8.73 14.63 -18.74
CA ALA A 121 8.96 15.64 -17.69
C ALA A 121 7.65 16.13 -17.05
N GLN A 122 6.57 16.18 -17.83
CA GLN A 122 5.24 16.54 -17.34
C GLN A 122 4.70 15.50 -16.35
N SER A 123 4.77 14.21 -16.68
CA SER A 123 4.32 13.13 -15.81
C SER A 123 5.17 13.06 -14.53
N ALA A 124 6.49 13.25 -14.66
CA ALA A 124 7.39 13.31 -13.50
C ALA A 124 7.07 14.49 -12.57
N ALA A 125 6.82 15.68 -13.13
CA ALA A 125 6.41 16.86 -12.36
C ALA A 125 5.05 16.66 -11.67
N ALA A 126 4.08 16.06 -12.36
CA ALA A 126 2.77 15.73 -11.78
C ALA A 126 2.89 14.70 -10.65
N GLY A 127 3.75 13.69 -10.80
CA GLY A 127 4.06 12.71 -9.76
C GLY A 127 4.71 13.36 -8.54
N LEU A 128 5.71 14.22 -8.74
CA LEU A 128 6.38 14.95 -7.66
C LEU A 128 5.39 15.87 -6.91
N ALA A 129 4.56 16.62 -7.64
CA ALA A 129 3.54 17.47 -7.04
C ALA A 129 2.52 16.65 -6.22
N SER A 130 2.14 15.47 -6.71
CA SER A 130 1.23 14.56 -6.00
C SER A 130 1.85 14.06 -4.70
N GLN A 131 3.13 13.64 -4.73
CA GLN A 131 3.86 13.21 -3.54
C GLN A 131 3.97 14.35 -2.50
N SER A 132 4.40 15.54 -2.90
CA SER A 132 4.55 16.68 -1.98
C SER A 132 3.22 17.10 -1.34
N ARG A 133 2.12 17.10 -2.11
CA ARG A 133 0.77 17.41 -1.58
C ARG A 133 0.25 16.32 -0.65
N ALA A 134 0.60 15.05 -0.87
CA ALA A 134 0.18 13.94 -0.03
C ALA A 134 0.85 13.94 1.37
N MET A 135 1.95 14.70 1.53
CA MET A 135 2.61 14.87 2.84
C MET A 135 1.62 15.38 3.89
N THR A 136 1.52 14.67 5.00
CA THR A 136 0.59 14.99 6.09
C THR A 136 1.35 15.52 7.30
N LEU A 137 1.18 16.81 7.61
CA LEU A 137 1.82 17.41 8.78
C LEU A 137 1.08 17.03 10.07
N LEU A 138 1.75 16.37 10.99
CA LEU A 138 1.16 15.88 12.24
C LEU A 138 1.48 16.81 13.43
N LYS A 139 2.69 17.37 13.46
CA LYS A 139 3.15 18.29 14.51
C LYS A 139 4.06 19.35 13.92
N ASN A 140 3.92 20.60 14.38
CA ASN A 140 4.77 21.72 13.97
C ASN A 140 5.06 22.65 15.16
N SER A 141 6.04 22.30 16.00
CA SER A 141 6.33 23.09 17.21
C SER A 141 6.86 24.47 16.84
N ASN A 142 6.35 25.51 17.51
CA ASN A 142 6.71 26.91 17.28
C ASN A 142 6.61 27.39 15.82
N ASN A 143 5.78 26.71 15.01
CA ASN A 143 5.67 26.98 13.57
C ASN A 143 7.03 26.97 12.84
N VAL A 144 7.89 26.01 13.19
CA VAL A 144 9.23 25.87 12.59
C VAL A 144 9.20 25.58 11.10
N LEU A 145 8.20 24.83 10.63
CA LEU A 145 7.98 24.59 9.21
C LEU A 145 7.08 25.67 8.62
N PRO A 146 7.41 26.18 7.40
CA PRO A 146 8.50 25.73 6.55
C PRO A 146 9.86 26.28 6.99
N LEU A 147 10.91 25.47 6.88
CA LEU A 147 12.29 25.89 7.19
C LEU A 147 12.70 27.07 6.31
N GLN A 148 13.38 28.04 6.91
CA GLN A 148 13.82 29.27 6.25
C GLN A 148 15.34 29.30 6.10
N GLY A 149 15.81 29.92 5.01
CA GLY A 149 17.25 30.08 4.73
C GLY A 149 17.94 28.77 4.36
N GLN A 150 19.19 28.62 4.79
CA GLN A 150 20.02 27.42 4.58
C GLN A 150 20.58 26.95 5.93
N PRO A 151 19.74 26.34 6.78
CA PRO A 151 20.19 25.82 8.07
C PRO A 151 21.21 24.70 7.88
N LYS A 152 21.96 24.39 8.94
CA LYS A 152 22.76 23.17 9.01
C LYS A 152 21.86 22.00 9.38
N ILE A 153 21.81 20.99 8.52
CA ILE A 153 20.97 19.81 8.73
C ILE A 153 21.78 18.54 8.84
N LEU A 154 21.46 17.72 9.83
CA LEU A 154 21.85 16.31 9.83
C LEU A 154 20.72 15.51 9.19
N VAL A 155 21.02 14.69 8.18
CA VAL A 155 20.02 13.81 7.56
C VAL A 155 20.27 12.35 7.94
N LYS A 156 19.21 11.59 8.20
CA LYS A 156 19.25 10.14 8.39
C LYS A 156 18.17 9.46 7.55
N ASN A 157 18.55 8.37 6.88
CA ASN A 157 17.69 7.60 5.95
C ASN A 157 17.12 8.45 4.80
N MET A 158 17.92 9.41 4.32
CA MET A 158 17.59 10.32 3.23
C MET A 158 18.87 10.56 2.43
N ASP A 159 18.75 10.75 1.12
CA ASP A 159 19.87 11.11 0.26
C ASP A 159 20.44 12.49 0.61
N GLY A 160 21.70 12.52 1.06
CA GLY A 160 22.41 13.73 1.44
C GLY A 160 22.70 14.68 0.26
N GLU A 161 22.88 14.16 -0.96
CA GLU A 161 23.09 14.99 -2.14
C GLU A 161 21.81 15.74 -2.51
N VAL A 162 20.66 15.08 -2.39
CA VAL A 162 19.35 15.74 -2.58
C VAL A 162 19.15 16.82 -1.52
N ALA A 163 19.43 16.51 -0.25
CA ALA A 163 19.30 17.45 0.86
C ALA A 163 20.23 18.68 0.75
N ALA A 164 21.45 18.50 0.22
CA ALA A 164 22.41 19.57 -0.01
C ALA A 164 21.91 20.66 -0.98
N ASN A 165 20.90 20.36 -1.81
CA ASN A 165 20.25 21.36 -2.67
C ASN A 165 19.33 22.34 -1.90
N TYR A 166 19.08 22.09 -0.61
CA TYR A 166 18.17 22.87 0.23
C TYR A 166 18.87 23.52 1.42
N ALA A 167 19.89 22.88 1.97
CA ALA A 167 20.52 23.27 3.23
C ALA A 167 21.97 22.77 3.32
N GLN A 168 22.73 23.24 4.31
CA GLN A 168 24.09 22.75 4.55
C GLN A 168 24.04 21.41 5.29
N VAL A 169 24.41 20.31 4.64
CA VAL A 169 24.45 18.99 5.30
C VAL A 169 25.69 18.89 6.19
N VAL A 170 25.51 18.36 7.40
CA VAL A 170 26.58 18.12 8.39
C VAL A 170 26.53 16.69 8.95
N ASP A 171 27.66 16.23 9.48
CA ASP A 171 27.84 14.82 9.84
C ASP A 171 27.57 14.49 11.33
N SER A 172 27.27 15.50 12.16
CA SER A 172 27.02 15.29 13.60
C SER A 172 25.85 16.10 14.13
N PRO A 173 25.11 15.58 15.14
CA PRO A 173 24.03 16.32 15.79
C PRO A 173 24.49 17.64 16.41
N GLU A 174 25.72 17.70 16.92
CA GLU A 174 26.26 18.88 17.62
C GLU A 174 26.56 20.05 16.67
N ALA A 175 26.75 19.76 15.38
CA ALA A 175 26.99 20.76 14.34
C ALA A 175 25.71 21.21 13.61
N ALA A 176 24.58 20.55 13.87
CA ALA A 176 23.33 20.74 13.16
C ALA A 176 22.38 21.69 13.90
N ASP A 177 21.68 22.54 13.15
CA ASP A 177 20.55 23.33 13.67
C ASP A 177 19.30 22.43 13.80
N PHE A 178 19.11 21.51 12.84
CA PHE A 178 18.03 20.53 12.82
C PHE A 178 18.54 19.15 12.39
N ALA A 179 17.88 18.09 12.87
CA ALA A 179 17.99 16.78 12.23
C ALA A 179 16.72 16.46 11.42
N ILE A 180 16.87 15.91 10.22
CA ILE A 180 15.77 15.33 9.44
C ILE A 180 15.94 13.82 9.49
N LEU A 181 15.00 13.14 10.15
CA LEU A 181 15.03 11.70 10.34
C LEU A 181 13.86 11.07 9.58
N ARG A 182 14.16 10.31 8.53
CA ARG A 182 13.17 9.47 7.86
C ARG A 182 13.07 8.12 8.54
N LEU A 183 11.84 7.66 8.77
CA LEU A 183 11.55 6.38 9.42
C LEU A 183 10.58 5.57 8.58
N ASP A 184 10.80 4.27 8.50
CA ASP A 184 9.77 3.33 8.06
C ASP A 184 8.88 2.95 9.24
N THR A 185 7.63 2.61 8.96
CA THR A 185 6.75 2.05 9.99
C THR A 185 7.32 0.72 10.47
N PRO A 186 7.38 0.46 11.79
CA PRO A 186 7.93 -0.78 12.32
C PRO A 186 7.09 -1.98 11.87
N TRP A 187 7.77 -3.09 11.65
CA TRP A 187 7.15 -4.37 11.35
C TRP A 187 8.05 -5.50 11.82
N VAL A 188 7.46 -6.68 11.96
CA VAL A 188 8.17 -7.90 12.35
C VAL A 188 8.26 -8.80 11.13
N PRO A 189 9.44 -9.24 10.68
CA PRO A 189 9.52 -10.20 9.59
C PRO A 189 8.82 -11.52 9.91
N VAL A 190 8.12 -12.11 8.94
CA VAL A 190 7.57 -13.47 9.09
C VAL A 190 8.74 -14.46 9.08
N ASP A 191 8.77 -15.40 10.03
CA ASP A 191 9.64 -16.57 9.91
C ASP A 191 9.07 -17.53 8.86
N THR A 192 9.62 -17.48 7.65
CA THR A 192 9.14 -18.26 6.50
C THR A 192 10.24 -18.52 5.50
N LYS A 193 10.14 -19.67 4.81
CA LYS A 193 11.00 -19.99 3.67
C LYS A 193 10.50 -19.34 2.37
N ASN A 194 9.26 -18.86 2.35
CA ASN A 194 8.68 -18.19 1.19
C ASN A 194 9.28 -16.79 1.02
N GLN A 195 10.13 -16.62 0.02
CA GLN A 195 10.80 -15.36 -0.31
C GLN A 195 9.83 -14.20 -0.51
N PHE A 196 8.64 -14.45 -1.06
CA PHE A 196 7.63 -13.41 -1.25
C PHE A 196 7.05 -12.92 0.08
N ALA A 197 6.82 -13.84 1.02
CA ALA A 197 6.25 -13.52 2.32
C ALA A 197 7.24 -12.82 3.26
N LEU A 198 8.55 -12.87 2.98
CA LEU A 198 9.57 -12.12 3.73
C LEU A 198 9.38 -10.60 3.64
N GLY A 199 8.77 -10.09 2.56
CA GLY A 199 8.48 -8.67 2.38
C GLY A 199 7.16 -8.20 2.99
N PHE A 200 6.40 -9.07 3.66
CA PHE A 200 5.12 -8.70 4.24
C PHE A 200 5.30 -7.96 5.57
N HIS A 201 4.87 -6.69 5.59
CA HIS A 201 4.88 -5.89 6.80
C HIS A 201 3.68 -6.26 7.70
N HIS A 202 3.97 -6.94 8.80
CA HIS A 202 2.96 -7.41 9.78
C HIS A 202 3.48 -7.29 11.22
N GLY A 203 2.71 -7.78 12.19
CA GLY A 203 3.06 -7.70 13.62
C GLY A 203 2.78 -6.35 14.27
N ASP A 204 3.44 -6.12 15.40
CA ASP A 204 3.30 -4.92 16.24
C ASP A 204 3.63 -3.62 15.47
N LEU A 205 2.98 -2.51 15.85
CA LEU A 205 3.02 -1.21 15.17
C LEU A 205 3.92 -0.17 15.86
N ASP A 206 4.59 -0.53 16.96
CA ASP A 206 5.48 0.33 17.73
C ASP A 206 6.95 -0.04 17.55
N PHE A 207 7.83 0.97 17.61
CA PHE A 207 9.28 0.75 17.64
C PHE A 207 9.69 0.10 18.97
N LYS A 208 10.49 -0.97 18.88
CA LYS A 208 10.96 -1.72 20.05
C LYS A 208 12.34 -1.25 20.53
N GLU A 209 12.57 -1.43 21.82
CA GLU A 209 13.87 -1.38 22.51
C GLU A 209 14.87 -0.34 21.95
N GLU A 210 15.94 -0.82 21.34
CA GLU A 210 17.09 -0.05 20.86
C GLU A 210 16.70 0.96 19.79
N ALA A 211 15.91 0.55 18.77
CA ALA A 211 15.48 1.45 17.70
C ALA A 211 14.70 2.66 18.24
N LYS A 212 13.78 2.44 19.19
CA LYS A 212 13.05 3.54 19.84
C LYS A 212 14.01 4.41 20.65
N ALA A 213 14.92 3.81 21.40
CA ALA A 213 15.88 4.54 22.23
C ALA A 213 16.80 5.45 21.40
N GLU A 214 17.28 4.99 20.25
CA GLU A 214 18.12 5.77 19.33
C GLU A 214 17.39 6.99 18.76
N ILE A 215 16.15 6.79 18.31
CA ILE A 215 15.30 7.88 17.79
C ILE A 215 15.12 8.96 18.87
N LEU A 216 14.72 8.54 20.07
CA LEU A 216 14.51 9.45 21.19
C LEU A 216 15.80 10.12 21.67
N ALA A 217 16.95 9.43 21.59
CA ALA A 217 18.25 10.00 21.91
C ALA A 217 18.64 11.12 20.93
N LEU A 218 18.36 10.95 19.63
CA LEU A 218 18.59 12.01 18.64
C LEU A 218 17.70 13.23 18.92
N CYS A 219 16.40 13.03 19.14
CA CYS A 219 15.45 14.11 19.45
C CYS A 219 15.82 14.90 20.72
N LYS A 220 16.56 14.30 21.66
CA LYS A 220 17.07 14.99 22.85
C LYS A 220 18.30 15.85 22.58
N LYS A 221 19.09 15.51 21.56
CA LYS A 221 20.35 16.20 21.24
C LYS A 221 20.16 17.41 20.34
N VAL A 222 19.25 17.32 19.38
CA VAL A 222 19.01 18.33 18.34
C VAL A 222 17.52 18.39 18.02
N PRO A 223 16.93 19.56 17.69
CA PRO A 223 15.57 19.64 17.20
C PRO A 223 15.36 18.75 15.96
N THR A 224 14.64 17.65 16.13
CA THR A 224 14.46 16.66 15.06
C THR A 224 13.10 16.83 14.38
N ILE A 225 13.12 16.94 13.06
CA ILE A 225 11.98 16.80 12.16
C ILE A 225 11.90 15.33 11.77
N VAL A 226 10.86 14.65 12.24
CA VAL A 226 10.63 13.24 11.91
C VAL A 226 9.69 13.17 10.71
N VAL A 227 10.05 12.36 9.72
CA VAL A 227 9.19 12.05 8.57
C VAL A 227 9.00 10.54 8.53
N ILE A 228 7.80 10.06 8.81
CA ILE A 228 7.51 8.62 8.86
C ILE A 228 6.75 8.17 7.61
N TYR A 229 7.28 7.15 6.92
CA TYR A 229 6.58 6.47 5.85
C TYR A 229 5.51 5.55 6.43
N LEU A 230 4.25 5.86 6.14
CA LEU A 230 3.08 5.14 6.65
C LEU A 230 2.44 4.27 5.56
N ASP A 231 2.98 3.07 5.35
CA ASP A 231 2.29 2.00 4.62
C ASP A 231 1.23 1.27 5.47
N ARG A 232 1.31 1.46 6.79
CA ARG A 232 0.36 0.99 7.80
C ARG A 232 0.33 1.98 8.98
N PRO A 233 -0.64 1.88 9.91
CA PRO A 233 -0.64 2.71 11.11
C PRO A 233 0.58 2.46 11.99
N ALA A 234 1.03 3.48 12.72
CA ALA A 234 2.17 3.40 13.64
C ALA A 234 1.77 3.87 15.05
N VAL A 235 2.30 3.18 16.07
CA VAL A 235 2.15 3.56 17.48
C VAL A 235 3.42 4.29 17.92
N ILE A 236 3.34 5.62 17.96
CA ILE A 236 4.51 6.51 18.13
C ILE A 236 4.29 7.68 19.12
N PRO A 237 3.61 7.51 20.26
CA PRO A 237 3.30 8.65 21.14
C PRO A 237 4.56 9.32 21.71
N GLU A 238 5.60 8.58 22.08
CA GLU A 238 6.84 9.17 22.63
C GLU A 238 7.66 9.89 21.54
N ILE A 239 7.71 9.34 20.33
CA ILE A 239 8.39 9.98 19.19
C ILE A 239 7.65 11.26 18.81
N SER A 240 6.32 11.21 18.73
CA SER A 240 5.47 12.38 18.49
C SER A 240 5.69 13.47 19.56
N ALA A 241 5.78 13.08 20.83
CA ALA A 241 6.06 14.01 21.92
C ALA A 241 7.47 14.65 21.80
N ALA A 242 8.49 13.86 21.47
CA ALA A 242 9.89 14.30 21.39
C ALA A 242 10.25 15.08 20.10
N ALA A 243 9.58 14.79 18.98
CA ALA A 243 9.88 15.42 17.69
C ALA A 243 9.55 16.91 17.71
N TYR A 244 10.40 17.74 17.08
CA TYR A 244 10.15 19.17 16.94
C TYR A 244 9.07 19.44 15.89
N ALA A 245 9.13 18.72 14.76
CA ALA A 245 8.03 18.57 13.81
C ALA A 245 7.89 17.10 13.41
N LEU A 246 6.68 16.70 13.02
CA LEU A 246 6.37 15.34 12.59
C LEU A 246 5.52 15.40 11.33
N LEU A 247 5.93 14.70 10.28
CA LEU A 247 5.16 14.49 9.06
C LEU A 247 5.01 13.00 8.79
N ALA A 248 3.91 12.64 8.14
CA ALA A 248 3.74 11.35 7.50
C ALA A 248 3.86 11.48 5.98
N ASP A 249 4.55 10.52 5.37
CA ASP A 249 4.58 10.31 3.92
C ASP A 249 4.03 8.92 3.55
N PHE A 250 3.80 8.71 2.25
CA PHE A 250 3.20 7.48 1.71
C PHE A 250 4.02 6.95 0.53
N GLY A 251 5.35 6.92 0.68
CA GLY A 251 6.28 6.49 -0.36
C GLY A 251 6.82 7.69 -1.16
N ALA A 252 6.98 8.83 -0.48
CA ALA A 252 7.47 10.04 -1.10
C ALA A 252 8.98 9.99 -1.35
N SER A 253 9.42 10.53 -2.48
CA SER A 253 10.84 10.79 -2.75
C SER A 253 11.41 11.84 -1.80
N ASP A 254 12.72 11.82 -1.60
CA ASP A 254 13.42 12.82 -0.76
C ASP A 254 13.17 14.25 -1.25
N THR A 255 13.14 14.45 -2.58
CA THR A 255 12.81 15.75 -3.17
C THR A 255 11.40 16.21 -2.77
N ALA A 256 10.42 15.30 -2.77
CA ALA A 256 9.06 15.65 -2.38
C ALA A 256 8.97 16.05 -0.90
N VAL A 257 9.66 15.31 -0.02
CA VAL A 257 9.75 15.60 1.41
C VAL A 257 10.40 16.96 1.62
N LEU A 258 11.56 17.22 1.02
CA LEU A 258 12.30 18.47 1.16
C LEU A 258 11.55 19.66 0.56
N ASN A 259 10.85 19.49 -0.57
CA ASN A 259 9.95 20.52 -1.11
C ASN A 259 8.93 20.96 -0.07
N THR A 260 8.34 20.02 0.66
CA THR A 260 7.42 20.34 1.74
C THR A 260 8.16 20.94 2.92
N LEU A 261 9.25 20.36 3.44
CA LEU A 261 9.95 20.92 4.62
C LEU A 261 10.43 22.36 4.42
N PHE A 262 10.80 22.75 3.20
CA PHE A 262 11.29 24.09 2.84
C PHE A 262 10.21 24.98 2.18
N GLY A 263 8.94 24.57 2.21
CA GLY A 263 7.82 25.41 1.74
C GLY A 263 7.76 25.64 0.23
N LYS A 264 8.49 24.87 -0.59
CA LYS A 264 8.32 24.82 -2.04
C LYS A 264 7.00 24.14 -2.44
N ALA A 265 6.43 23.35 -1.54
CA ALA A 265 5.10 22.77 -1.62
C ALA A 265 4.42 22.79 -0.25
N GLN A 266 3.09 22.75 -0.25
CA GLN A 266 2.29 22.77 0.97
C GLN A 266 1.90 21.35 1.40
N PRO A 267 1.96 21.01 2.71
CA PRO A 267 1.49 19.72 3.20
C PRO A 267 -0.04 19.71 3.17
N GLU A 268 -0.61 19.13 2.12
CA GLU A 268 -2.06 19.06 1.91
C GLU A 268 -2.68 17.74 2.40
N GLY A 269 -1.84 16.77 2.78
CA GLY A 269 -2.26 15.45 3.18
C GLY A 269 -3.13 15.45 4.43
N LYS A 270 -3.96 14.42 4.54
CA LYS A 270 -4.77 14.07 5.70
C LYS A 270 -4.64 12.57 5.92
N LEU A 271 -4.56 12.13 7.18
CA LEU A 271 -4.38 10.72 7.50
C LEU A 271 -5.57 9.87 6.98
N PRO A 272 -5.33 8.80 6.21
CA PRO A 272 -6.38 7.90 5.71
C PRO A 272 -6.84 6.87 6.76
N PHE A 273 -6.16 6.80 7.92
CA PHE A 273 -6.50 5.95 9.07
C PHE A 273 -6.10 6.66 10.38
N GLU A 274 -6.55 6.13 11.51
CA GLU A 274 -6.13 6.61 12.82
C GLU A 274 -4.71 6.11 13.14
N LEU A 275 -3.93 6.94 13.84
CA LEU A 275 -2.70 6.49 14.49
C LEU A 275 -3.02 6.11 15.94
N PRO A 276 -2.87 4.83 16.34
CA PRO A 276 -3.24 4.38 17.68
C PRO A 276 -2.32 4.97 18.76
N SER A 277 -2.84 5.14 19.97
CA SER A 277 -2.08 5.67 21.11
C SER A 277 -1.21 4.64 21.80
N SER A 278 -1.51 3.34 21.68
CA SER A 278 -0.71 2.25 22.22
C SER A 278 -1.02 0.93 21.50
N MET A 279 -0.16 -0.07 21.69
CA MET A 279 -0.46 -1.43 21.21
C MET A 279 -1.66 -2.06 21.92
N ASP A 280 -1.96 -1.66 23.16
CA ASP A 280 -3.17 -2.12 23.84
C ASP A 280 -4.43 -1.53 23.20
N ALA A 281 -4.35 -0.28 22.72
CA ALA A 281 -5.43 0.31 21.93
C ALA A 281 -5.65 -0.46 20.62
N VAL A 282 -4.58 -0.87 19.92
CA VAL A 282 -4.65 -1.71 18.71
C VAL A 282 -5.34 -3.03 19.01
N ARG A 283 -4.93 -3.73 20.08
CA ARG A 283 -5.51 -5.03 20.48
C ARG A 283 -6.97 -4.94 20.91
N ALA A 284 -7.42 -3.77 21.34
CA ALA A 284 -8.80 -3.52 21.72
C ALA A 284 -9.72 -3.17 20.54
N GLN A 285 -9.18 -2.92 19.34
CA GLN A 285 -9.98 -2.61 18.16
C GLN A 285 -10.81 -3.81 17.72
N ARG A 286 -12.03 -3.55 17.25
CA ARG A 286 -12.87 -4.56 16.61
C ARG A 286 -12.39 -4.78 15.18
N THR A 287 -12.24 -6.05 14.82
CA THR A 287 -11.71 -6.47 13.51
C THR A 287 -12.60 -6.06 12.33
N ASP A 288 -13.86 -5.71 12.58
CA ASP A 288 -14.88 -5.40 11.58
C ASP A 288 -15.44 -3.97 11.67
N VAL A 289 -14.90 -3.12 12.56
CA VAL A 289 -15.39 -1.73 12.71
C VAL A 289 -14.27 -0.72 12.48
N PRO A 290 -14.36 0.13 11.45
CA PRO A 290 -13.36 1.15 11.22
C PRO A 290 -13.46 2.27 12.27
N ARG A 291 -12.32 2.86 12.64
CA ARG A 291 -12.22 4.08 13.45
C ARG A 291 -12.88 3.95 14.83
N ASP A 292 -12.65 2.83 15.50
CA ASP A 292 -13.21 2.57 16.82
C ASP A 292 -12.20 2.81 17.97
N SER A 293 -11.06 3.44 17.68
CA SER A 293 -10.09 3.82 18.70
C SER A 293 -10.72 4.82 19.68
N LYS A 294 -10.62 4.54 20.98
CA LYS A 294 -11.18 5.44 22.01
C LYS A 294 -10.45 6.78 22.10
N ASP A 295 -9.13 6.76 21.99
CA ASP A 295 -8.25 7.93 22.12
C ASP A 295 -7.04 7.75 21.18
N PRO A 296 -7.21 7.94 19.86
CA PRO A 296 -6.10 7.79 18.92
C PRO A 296 -5.10 8.93 19.11
N LEU A 297 -3.80 8.63 18.93
CA LEU A 297 -2.74 9.65 18.92
C LEU A 297 -3.02 10.72 17.87
N TYR A 298 -3.47 10.30 16.68
CA TYR A 298 -4.00 11.18 15.65
C TYR A 298 -5.26 10.56 15.03
N PRO A 299 -6.38 11.28 14.94
CA PRO A 299 -7.61 10.75 14.37
C PRO A 299 -7.56 10.65 12.84
N PHE A 300 -8.49 9.88 12.26
CA PHE A 300 -8.72 9.87 10.82
C PHE A 300 -8.95 11.29 10.30
N GLY A 301 -8.36 11.62 9.16
CA GLY A 301 -8.49 12.94 8.55
C GLY A 301 -7.68 14.04 9.24
N PHE A 302 -6.82 13.71 10.21
CA PHE A 302 -5.91 14.69 10.82
C PHE A 302 -4.82 15.12 9.84
N GLY A 303 -4.42 16.39 9.92
CA GLY A 303 -3.31 16.96 9.16
C GLY A 303 -3.31 18.48 9.27
N LEU A 304 -2.22 19.05 9.75
CA LEU A 304 -2.03 20.49 9.93
C LEU A 304 -1.66 21.18 8.60
N ARG A 305 -1.65 22.50 8.63
CA ARG A 305 -1.19 23.40 7.57
C ARG A 305 -0.25 24.45 8.18
N TYR A 306 0.54 25.14 7.35
CA TYR A 306 1.27 26.34 7.72
C TYR A 306 1.29 27.34 6.56
#